data_AF-A0A933VSR5-F1
#
_entry.id   AF-A0A933VSR5-F1
#
_cell.length_a   1.000
_cell.length_b   1.000
_cell.length_c   1.000
_cell.angle_alpha   90.00
_cell.angle_beta   90.00
_cell.angle_gamma   90.00
#
_symmetry.space_group_name_H-M   'P 1'
#
loop_
_entity.id
_entity.type
_entity.pdbx_description
1 polymer ?
#
loop_
_entity_poly.entity_id
_entity_poly.type
_entity_poly.pdbx_seq_one_letter_code
_entity_poly.pdbx_strand_id
1 'polypeptide(L)'
;MGRRSRKRADAPLPPRREDRPRPAPAVPRAPDPRARMAEAPKAAWSPFPLTELCILIGMALLTAGFLTDGDRRGVLLVGGMTVVTLAAGELAVREHFAGYRSHSALLAVMCAILAVVPLYFLPVPGILLPVVGVAVGGVAFVQLRKAFVERSGGLGFRA
;
A
#
# COMPACT_ATOMS: atom_id res chain seq x y z
N MET A 1 1.26 -77.56 45.73
CA MET A 1 2.00 -76.28 45.80
C MET A 1 1.39 -75.31 44.79
N GLY A 2 0.52 -74.40 45.23
CA GLY A 2 -0.15 -73.42 44.37
C GLY A 2 -0.01 -72.02 44.94
N ARG A 3 0.84 -71.19 44.33
CA ARG A 3 0.85 -69.74 44.54
C ARG A 3 0.98 -69.04 43.19
N ARG A 4 -0.16 -68.71 42.59
CA ARG A 4 -0.30 -67.62 41.62
C ARG A 4 -1.38 -66.70 42.14
N SER A 5 -0.98 -65.53 42.65
CA SER A 5 -1.87 -64.38 42.78
C SER A 5 -1.03 -63.13 42.57
N ARG A 6 -0.98 -62.68 41.31
CA ARG A 6 -0.43 -61.37 40.93
C ARG A 6 -1.53 -60.34 41.19
N LYS A 7 -1.36 -59.59 42.28
CA LYS A 7 -2.14 -58.41 42.63
C LYS A 7 -1.92 -57.34 41.55
N ARG A 8 -2.93 -57.09 40.71
CA ARG A 8 -2.92 -56.04 39.67
C ARG A 8 -4.19 -55.20 39.85
N ALA A 9 -4.05 -54.12 40.62
CA ALA A 9 -4.98 -52.99 40.84
C ALA A 9 -4.24 -52.11 41.86
N ASP A 10 -3.89 -50.84 41.65
CA ASP A 10 -4.55 -49.77 40.92
C ASP A 10 -3.48 -48.86 40.30
N ALA A 11 -3.58 -48.60 38.99
CA ALA A 11 -2.90 -47.47 38.39
C ALA A 11 -3.92 -46.32 38.31
N PRO A 12 -3.63 -45.11 38.83
CA PRO A 12 -4.52 -43.98 38.68
C PRO A 12 -4.72 -43.69 37.19
N LEU A 13 -5.97 -43.64 36.74
CA LEU A 13 -6.31 -43.15 35.41
C LEU A 13 -5.76 -41.72 35.27
N PRO A 14 -5.11 -41.37 34.13
CA PRO A 14 -4.70 -40.00 33.89
C PRO A 14 -5.94 -39.09 33.92
N PRO A 15 -5.82 -37.85 34.43
CA PRO A 15 -6.94 -36.92 34.47
C PRO A 15 -7.50 -36.79 33.06
N ARG A 16 -8.80 -37.06 32.94
CA ARG A 16 -9.61 -36.78 31.76
C ARG A 16 -9.28 -35.34 31.37
N ARG A 17 -8.85 -35.11 30.12
CA ARG A 17 -8.76 -33.75 29.55
C ARG A 17 -10.16 -33.16 29.56
N GLU A 18 -10.59 -32.64 30.70
CA GLU A 18 -11.73 -31.75 30.80
C GLU A 18 -11.42 -30.55 29.94
N ASP A 19 -12.21 -30.44 28.87
CA ASP A 19 -12.70 -29.19 28.31
C ASP A 19 -11.71 -28.04 28.41
N ARG A 20 -10.66 -28.07 27.57
CA ARG A 20 -10.13 -26.80 27.09
C ARG A 20 -11.31 -26.08 26.46
N PRO A 21 -11.69 -24.88 26.94
CA PRO A 21 -12.73 -24.09 26.29
C PRO A 21 -12.35 -24.00 24.82
N ARG A 22 -13.22 -24.48 23.93
CA ARG A 22 -13.06 -24.18 22.50
C ARG A 22 -12.88 -22.67 22.41
N PRO A 23 -11.82 -22.17 21.74
CA PRO A 23 -11.67 -20.74 21.53
C PRO A 23 -12.99 -20.25 20.96
N ALA A 24 -13.63 -19.31 21.64
CA ALA A 24 -14.84 -18.69 21.13
C ALA A 24 -14.55 -18.22 19.70
N PRO A 25 -15.48 -18.42 18.74
CA PRO A 25 -15.28 -17.94 17.38
C PRO A 25 -14.92 -16.46 17.45
N ALA A 26 -13.76 -16.11 16.88
CA ALA A 26 -13.26 -14.75 16.92
C ALA A 26 -14.32 -13.83 16.30
N VAL A 27 -14.90 -12.95 17.12
CA VAL A 27 -15.84 -11.94 16.66
C VAL A 27 -15.12 -11.11 15.60
N PRO A 28 -15.69 -10.92 14.39
CA PRO A 28 -15.09 -10.07 13.37
C PRO A 28 -14.76 -8.72 13.98
N ARG A 29 -13.46 -8.38 14.04
CA ARG A 29 -13.02 -7.14 14.64
C ARG A 29 -13.47 -6.01 13.71
N ALA A 30 -14.16 -5.01 14.25
CA ALA A 30 -14.50 -3.82 13.48
C ALA A 30 -13.22 -3.20 12.89
N PRO A 31 -13.29 -2.64 11.67
CA PRO A 31 -12.14 -2.00 11.04
C PRO A 31 -11.55 -0.91 11.94
N ASP A 32 -10.23 -0.94 12.17
CA ASP A 32 -9.54 0.10 12.95
C ASP A 32 -9.34 1.35 12.05
N PRO A 33 -9.90 2.52 12.41
CA PRO A 33 -9.72 3.74 11.63
C PRO A 33 -8.26 4.26 11.63
N ARG A 34 -7.36 3.72 12.46
CA ARG A 34 -5.95 4.09 12.48
C ARG A 34 -5.10 3.07 11.74
N ALA A 35 -4.19 3.57 10.92
CA ALA A 35 -3.18 2.79 10.21
C ALA A 35 -1.99 2.56 11.15
N ARG A 36 -1.69 1.29 11.47
CA ARG A 36 -0.56 0.94 12.34
C ARG A 36 0.64 0.58 11.50
N MET A 37 1.82 1.06 11.85
CA MET A 37 3.04 0.80 11.06
C MET A 37 3.36 -0.70 10.90
N ALA A 38 2.96 -1.55 11.85
CA ALA A 38 3.09 -3.00 11.75
C ALA A 38 2.17 -3.65 10.70
N GLU A 39 1.10 -2.96 10.29
CA GLU A 39 0.14 -3.37 9.25
C GLU A 39 0.55 -2.86 7.86
N ALA A 40 1.60 -2.05 7.76
CA ALA A 40 2.03 -1.48 6.49
C ALA A 40 2.37 -2.60 5.50
N PRO A 41 1.85 -2.53 4.26
CA PRO A 41 2.13 -3.55 3.25
C PRO A 41 3.63 -3.57 2.96
N LYS A 42 4.22 -4.77 2.85
CA LYS A 42 5.65 -4.91 2.51
C LYS A 42 5.91 -4.64 1.03
N ALA A 43 7.05 -4.03 0.72
CA ALA A 43 7.45 -3.79 -0.66
C ALA A 43 7.77 -5.09 -1.38
N ALA A 44 7.60 -5.11 -2.70
CA ALA A 44 7.92 -6.28 -3.54
C ALA A 44 9.41 -6.67 -3.46
N TRP A 45 10.28 -5.71 -3.16
CA TRP A 45 11.73 -5.87 -2.99
C TRP A 45 12.17 -6.01 -1.52
N SER A 46 11.24 -6.19 -0.57
CA SER A 46 11.60 -6.40 0.83
C SER A 46 12.51 -7.64 0.98
N PRO A 47 13.61 -7.58 1.76
CA PRO A 47 13.96 -6.54 2.75
C PRO A 47 14.82 -5.37 2.22
N PHE A 48 15.15 -5.32 0.93
CA PHE A 48 16.00 -4.27 0.37
C PHE A 48 15.26 -2.93 0.25
N PRO A 49 15.78 -1.79 0.73
CA PRO A 49 15.05 -0.51 0.79
C PRO A 49 15.09 0.27 -0.54
N LEU A 50 14.67 -0.36 -1.65
CA LEU A 50 14.77 0.26 -2.98
C LEU A 50 13.91 1.53 -3.10
N THR A 51 12.69 1.54 -2.53
CA THR A 51 11.79 2.71 -2.58
C THR A 51 12.46 3.92 -1.93
N GLU A 52 13.00 3.73 -0.73
CA GLU A 52 13.62 4.77 0.09
C GLU A 52 14.88 5.31 -0.58
N LEU A 53 15.70 4.42 -1.17
CA LEU A 53 16.89 4.82 -1.93
C LEU A 53 16.52 5.63 -3.17
N CYS A 54 15.50 5.23 -3.93
CA CYS A 54 15.03 5.99 -5.09
C CYS A 54 14.50 7.37 -4.69
N ILE A 55 13.75 7.48 -3.59
CA ILE A 55 13.29 8.78 -3.06
C ILE A 55 14.50 9.64 -2.68
N LEU A 56 15.48 9.10 -1.96
CA LEU A 56 16.70 9.81 -1.57
C LEU A 56 17.48 10.31 -2.79
N ILE A 57 17.70 9.45 -3.78
CA ILE A 57 18.39 9.80 -5.02
C ILE A 57 17.61 10.88 -5.78
N GLY A 58 16.29 10.74 -5.90
CA GLY A 58 15.44 11.73 -6.54
C GLY A 58 15.53 13.11 -5.88
N MET A 59 15.48 13.16 -4.55
CA MET A 59 15.67 14.39 -3.78
C MET A 59 17.06 15.00 -3.96
N ALA A 60 18.11 14.17 -4.00
CA ALA A 60 19.48 14.63 -4.24
C ALA A 60 19.64 15.22 -5.66
N LEU A 61 19.07 14.58 -6.68
CA LEU A 61 19.08 15.07 -8.06
C LEU A 61 18.31 16.40 -8.19
N LEU A 62 17.14 16.52 -7.56
CA LEU A 62 16.38 17.76 -7.54
C LEU A 62 17.17 18.89 -6.86
N THR A 63 17.75 18.61 -5.69
CA THR A 63 18.58 19.58 -4.96
C THR A 63 19.77 20.03 -5.79
N ALA A 64 20.50 19.08 -6.39
CA ALA A 64 21.62 19.38 -7.29
C ALA A 64 21.16 20.20 -8.51
N GLY A 65 20.00 19.87 -9.09
CA GLY A 65 19.43 20.60 -10.22
C GLY A 65 19.07 22.05 -9.89
N PHE A 66 18.63 22.36 -8.67
CA PHE A 66 18.39 23.74 -8.24
C PHE A 66 19.67 24.53 -7.93
N LEU A 67 20.74 23.84 -7.54
CA LEU A 67 22.03 24.45 -7.21
C LEU A 67 23.00 24.52 -8.40
N THR A 68 22.68 23.87 -9.51
CA THR A 68 23.54 23.80 -10.71
C THR A 68 22.98 24.67 -11.82
N ASP A 69 23.85 25.41 -12.49
CA ASP A 69 23.51 26.15 -13.71
C ASP A 69 24.02 25.43 -14.97
N GLY A 70 23.48 25.83 -16.13
CA GLY A 70 23.86 25.30 -17.44
C GLY A 70 23.10 24.05 -17.87
N ASP A 71 23.62 23.37 -18.90
CA ASP A 71 22.89 22.35 -19.68
C ASP A 71 22.42 21.14 -18.89
N ARG A 72 23.08 20.82 -17.76
CA ARG A 72 22.73 19.66 -16.92
C ARG A 72 21.53 19.92 -16.01
N ARG A 73 21.17 21.19 -15.77
CA ARG A 73 20.08 21.57 -14.85
C ARG A 73 18.76 20.89 -15.20
N GLY A 74 18.37 20.94 -16.47
CA GLY A 74 17.12 20.31 -16.93
C GLY A 74 17.10 18.81 -16.70
N VAL A 75 18.20 18.11 -17.00
CA VAL A 75 18.33 16.66 -16.83
C VAL A 75 18.23 16.27 -15.35
N LEU A 76 18.90 17.00 -14.46
CA LEU A 76 18.86 16.75 -13.02
C LEU A 76 17.44 16.95 -12.46
N LEU A 77 16.75 18.02 -12.86
CA LEU A 77 15.41 18.32 -12.38
C LEU A 77 14.38 17.31 -12.91
N VAL A 78 14.37 17.04 -14.22
CA VAL A 78 13.42 16.09 -14.83
C VAL A 78 13.72 14.66 -14.37
N GLY A 79 14.99 14.27 -14.33
CA GLY A 79 15.41 12.95 -13.84
C GLY A 79 15.05 12.73 -12.37
N GLY A 80 15.37 13.70 -11.50
CA GLY A 80 15.03 13.65 -10.09
C GLY A 80 13.52 13.59 -9.85
N MET A 81 12.75 14.43 -10.55
CA MET A 81 11.28 14.41 -10.50
C MET A 81 10.73 13.04 -10.95
N THR A 82 11.29 12.46 -12.00
CA THR A 82 10.83 11.16 -12.53
C THR A 82 11.07 10.04 -11.52
N VAL A 83 12.28 9.95 -10.96
CA VAL A 83 12.64 8.89 -10.01
C VAL A 83 11.80 8.99 -8.73
N VAL A 84 11.66 10.19 -8.16
CA VAL A 84 10.87 10.37 -6.92
C VAL A 84 9.38 10.10 -7.16
N THR A 85 8.83 10.52 -8.30
CA THR A 85 7.42 10.27 -8.64
C THR A 85 7.14 8.79 -8.82
N LEU A 86 8.05 8.04 -9.43
CA LEU A 86 7.91 6.58 -9.59
C LEU A 86 7.98 5.86 -8.24
N ALA A 87 8.94 6.22 -7.39
CA ALA A 87 9.10 5.58 -6.08
C ALA A 87 7.92 5.90 -5.14
N ALA A 88 7.52 7.17 -5.06
CA ALA A 88 6.35 7.58 -4.28
C ALA A 88 5.05 7.01 -4.85
N GLY A 89 4.95 6.92 -6.19
CA GLY A 89 3.82 6.32 -6.89
C GLY A 89 3.65 4.83 -6.56
N GLU A 90 4.73 4.05 -6.57
CA GLU A 90 4.69 2.64 -6.15
C GLU A 90 4.17 2.50 -4.72
N LEU A 91 4.72 3.28 -3.79
CA LEU A 91 4.30 3.26 -2.39
C LEU A 91 2.82 3.61 -2.24
N ALA A 92 2.38 4.69 -2.88
CA ALA A 92 0.99 5.15 -2.84
C ALA A 92 0.03 4.11 -3.39
N VAL A 93 0.36 3.47 -4.53
CA VAL A 93 -0.41 2.38 -5.13
C VAL A 93 -0.50 1.20 -4.15
N ARG A 94 0.63 0.75 -3.60
CA ARG A 94 0.69 -0.38 -2.68
C ARG A 94 -0.12 -0.14 -1.41
N GLU A 95 0.04 1.02 -0.78
CA GLU A 95 -0.71 1.39 0.43
C GLU A 95 -2.21 1.56 0.17
N HIS A 96 -2.57 2.13 -0.97
CA HIS A 96 -3.96 2.33 -1.35
C HIS A 96 -4.69 1.01 -1.60
N PHE A 97 -4.12 0.13 -2.43
CA PHE A 97 -4.75 -1.15 -2.74
C PHE A 97 -4.66 -2.18 -1.61
N ALA A 98 -3.77 -1.96 -0.62
CA ALA A 98 -3.77 -2.71 0.63
C ALA A 98 -4.83 -2.23 1.64
N GLY A 99 -5.55 -1.13 1.36
CA GLY A 99 -6.50 -0.54 2.32
C GLY A 99 -5.80 0.05 3.56
N TYR A 100 -4.50 0.37 3.45
CA TYR A 100 -3.69 0.90 4.55
C TYR A 100 -3.92 2.42 4.73
N ARG A 101 -3.75 3.21 3.67
CA ARG A 101 -3.99 4.66 3.64
C ARG A 101 -4.52 5.11 2.27
N SER A 102 -5.47 6.06 2.26
CA SER A 102 -6.10 6.51 1.02
C SER A 102 -5.23 7.53 0.27
N HIS A 103 -4.82 7.17 -0.94
CA HIS A 103 -4.12 8.04 -1.89
C HIS A 103 -4.97 8.37 -3.14
N SER A 104 -6.30 8.29 -3.01
CA SER A 104 -7.23 8.39 -4.16
C SER A 104 -7.05 9.68 -4.97
N ALA A 105 -6.87 10.82 -4.31
CA ALA A 105 -6.68 12.11 -4.98
C ALA A 105 -5.33 12.18 -5.70
N LEU A 106 -4.25 11.76 -5.02
CA LEU A 106 -2.89 11.73 -5.60
C LEU A 106 -2.85 10.85 -6.85
N LEU A 107 -3.34 9.62 -6.75
CA LEU A 107 -3.37 8.66 -7.86
C LEU A 107 -4.28 9.13 -9.00
N ALA A 108 -5.41 9.77 -8.71
CA ALA A 108 -6.28 10.36 -9.72
C ALA A 108 -5.58 11.49 -10.50
N VAL A 109 -4.85 12.36 -9.81
CA VAL A 109 -4.04 13.40 -10.45
C VAL A 109 -2.94 12.78 -11.31
N MET A 110 -2.28 11.71 -10.85
CA MET A 110 -1.31 10.97 -11.68
C MET A 110 -1.98 10.43 -12.95
N CYS A 111 -3.16 9.82 -12.87
CA CYS A 111 -3.91 9.37 -14.05
C CYS A 111 -4.25 10.51 -15.02
N ALA A 112 -4.68 11.68 -14.49
CA ALA A 112 -4.96 12.85 -15.29
C ALA A 112 -3.69 13.35 -16.02
N ILE A 113 -2.56 13.45 -15.32
CA ILE A 113 -1.27 13.86 -15.92
C ILE A 113 -0.86 12.87 -17.01
N LEU A 114 -0.93 11.57 -16.75
CA LEU A 114 -0.58 10.53 -17.73
C LEU A 114 -1.46 10.57 -18.99
N ALA A 115 -2.71 11.03 -18.88
CA ALA A 115 -3.59 11.21 -20.04
C ALA A 115 -3.34 12.54 -20.77
N VAL A 116 -3.09 13.63 -20.05
CA VAL A 116 -2.95 14.98 -20.62
C VAL A 116 -1.58 15.21 -21.26
N VAL A 117 -0.50 14.69 -20.67
CA VAL A 117 0.86 14.92 -21.17
C VAL A 117 1.06 14.40 -22.61
N PRO A 118 0.65 13.16 -22.97
CA PRO A 118 0.73 12.71 -24.35
C PRO A 118 -0.16 13.54 -25.28
N LEU A 119 -1.35 13.92 -24.81
CA LEU A 119 -2.31 14.71 -25.58
C LEU A 119 -1.78 16.10 -25.95
N TYR A 120 -0.95 16.71 -25.10
CA TYR A 120 -0.29 17.98 -25.36
C TYR A 120 0.59 17.98 -26.62
N PHE A 121 1.15 16.82 -27.01
CA PHE A 121 1.99 16.70 -28.21
C PHE A 121 1.19 16.41 -29.49
N LEU A 122 -0.13 16.26 -29.40
CA LEU A 122 -1.01 16.05 -30.54
C LEU A 122 -1.59 17.38 -31.05
N PRO A 123 -1.91 17.51 -32.35
CA PRO A 123 -2.51 18.72 -32.91
C PRO A 123 -4.00 18.80 -32.57
N VAL A 124 -4.32 18.95 -31.28
CA VAL A 124 -5.68 19.00 -30.75
C VAL A 124 -6.03 20.39 -30.20
N PRO A 125 -7.32 20.77 -30.14
CA PRO A 125 -7.75 22.01 -29.51
C PRO A 125 -7.31 22.07 -28.04
N GLY A 126 -6.73 23.20 -27.61
CA GLY A 126 -6.23 23.37 -26.25
C GLY A 126 -7.27 23.14 -25.14
N ILE A 127 -8.55 23.37 -25.43
CA ILE A 127 -9.66 23.09 -24.50
C ILE A 127 -9.83 21.59 -24.19
N LEU A 128 -9.35 20.69 -25.06
CA LEU A 128 -9.42 19.26 -24.81
C LEU A 128 -8.52 18.82 -23.65
N LEU A 129 -7.41 19.50 -23.39
CA LEU A 129 -6.49 19.15 -22.31
C LEU A 129 -7.16 19.22 -20.93
N PRO A 130 -7.77 20.34 -20.50
CA PRO A 130 -8.46 20.39 -19.22
C PRO A 130 -9.71 19.51 -19.19
N VAL A 131 -10.43 19.36 -20.32
CA VAL A 131 -11.60 18.47 -20.40
C VAL A 131 -11.21 17.01 -20.13
N VAL A 132 -10.17 16.51 -20.82
CA VAL A 132 -9.64 15.15 -20.62
C VAL A 132 -9.07 15.00 -19.22
N GLY A 133 -8.32 15.98 -18.72
CA GLY A 133 -7.75 15.95 -17.37
C GLY A 133 -8.81 15.83 -16.28
N VAL A 134 -9.87 16.65 -16.35
CA VAL A 134 -11.00 16.60 -15.40
C VAL A 134 -11.78 15.29 -15.55
N ALA A 135 -12.04 14.83 -16.78
CA ALA A 135 -12.78 13.59 -17.01
C ALA A 135 -12.02 12.37 -16.48
N VAL A 136 -10.76 12.19 -16.88
CA VAL A 136 -9.91 11.06 -16.45
C VAL A 136 -9.64 11.12 -14.95
N GLY A 137 -9.27 12.29 -14.43
CA GLY A 137 -9.04 12.48 -13.00
C GLY A 137 -10.29 12.23 -12.16
N GLY A 138 -11.44 12.74 -12.58
CA GLY A 138 -12.71 12.53 -11.90
C GLY A 138 -13.13 11.06 -11.88
N VAL A 139 -13.07 10.38 -13.02
CA VAL A 139 -13.36 8.94 -13.11
C VAL A 139 -12.38 8.13 -12.26
N ALA A 140 -11.08 8.39 -12.38
CA ALA A 140 -10.06 7.70 -11.60
C ALA A 140 -10.29 7.89 -10.10
N PHE A 141 -10.56 9.12 -9.65
CA PHE A 141 -10.83 9.41 -8.24
C PHE A 141 -12.00 8.60 -7.69
N VAL A 142 -13.13 8.57 -8.41
CA VAL A 142 -14.32 7.83 -7.98
C VAL A 142 -14.02 6.33 -7.90
N GLN A 143 -13.32 5.76 -8.89
CA GLN A 143 -13.03 4.33 -8.93
C GLN A 143 -11.99 3.93 -7.88
N LEU A 144 -10.93 4.71 -7.70
CA LEU A 144 -9.92 4.50 -6.66
C LEU A 144 -10.54 4.62 -5.27
N ARG A 145 -11.43 5.59 -5.05
CA ARG A 145 -12.11 5.75 -3.76
C ARG A 145 -13.00 4.55 -3.43
N LYS A 146 -13.74 4.02 -4.40
CA LYS A 146 -14.52 2.79 -4.22
C LYS A 146 -13.62 1.60 -3.90
N ALA A 147 -12.55 1.41 -4.67
CA ALA A 147 -11.58 0.33 -4.44
C ALA A 147 -10.96 0.41 -3.03
N PHE A 148 -10.62 1.60 -2.55
CA PHE A 148 -10.11 1.77 -1.19
C PHE A 148 -11.13 1.36 -0.13
N VAL A 149 -12.38 1.79 -0.25
CA VAL A 149 -13.46 1.46 0.69
C VAL A 149 -13.70 -0.05 0.75
N GLU A 150 -13.67 -0.73 -0.39
CA GLU A 150 -13.79 -2.20 -0.45
C GLU A 150 -12.60 -2.88 0.26
N ARG A 151 -11.39 -2.36 0.08
CA ARG A 151 -10.15 -2.93 0.67
C ARG A 151 -9.98 -2.63 2.15
N SER A 152 -10.51 -1.51 2.63
CA SER A 152 -10.37 -1.06 4.02
C SER A 152 -11.46 -1.60 4.96
N GLY A 153 -12.36 -2.47 4.45
CA GLY A 153 -13.48 -3.00 5.22
C GLY A 153 -14.62 -1.99 5.42
N GLY A 154 -14.78 -1.03 4.49
CA GLY A 154 -15.85 -0.03 4.52
C GLY A 154 -15.41 1.37 4.98
N LEU A 155 -14.13 1.56 5.30
CA LEU A 155 -13.62 2.86 5.76
C LEU A 155 -13.28 3.78 4.57
N GLY A 156 -13.80 5.00 4.60
CA GLY A 156 -13.46 6.03 3.59
C GLY A 156 -12.03 6.57 3.71
N PHE A 157 -11.39 6.42 4.86
CA PHE A 157 -10.05 6.89 5.17
C PHE A 157 -9.49 6.16 6.40
N ARG A 158 -8.16 6.00 6.47
CA ARG A 158 -7.43 5.54 7.66
C ARG A 158 -6.25 6.48 7.90
N ALA A 159 -6.12 6.95 9.15
CA ALA A 159 -5.10 7.92 9.56
C ALA A 159 -3.81 7.23 10.00
#